data_AF-A0A443IXY6-F1
#
_entry.id   AF-A0A443IXY6-F1
#
_cell.length_a   1.000
_cell.length_b   1.000
_cell.length_c   1.000
_cell.angle_alpha   90.00
_cell.angle_beta   90.00
_cell.angle_gamma   90.00
#
_symmetry.space_group_name_H-M   'P 1'
#
loop_
_entity.id
_entity.type
_entity.pdbx_description
1 polymer ?
#
loop_
_entity_poly.entity_id
_entity_poly.type
_entity_poly.pdbx_seq_one_letter_code
_entity_poly.pdbx_strand_id
1 'polypeptide(L)'
;MTDIAEYERRIAFALERIGRQVGALQARAAGPAPEAAPAAAAAPSGLGEDADAAMLAAADEIHSLRAELEAERQANAQMSDRVRALREKQETTLSAMERRLVAAAQQAETAQAELDRLKRANLDLAQANRALIEAAGDAPQHLINSALQAEVETLRAARAIEAAELDQIIAALTPILSAHEKSGHAKQEADKDA
;
A
#
# COMPACT_ATOMS: atom_id res chain seq x y z
N MET A 1 17.92 -3.70 -5.96
CA MET A 1 18.89 -3.80 -4.84
C MET A 1 19.49 -2.44 -4.48
N THR A 2 19.59 -1.47 -5.40
CA THR A 2 20.07 -0.11 -5.14
C THR A 2 19.16 0.71 -4.23
N ASP A 3 17.83 0.52 -4.31
CA ASP A 3 16.88 1.32 -3.52
C ASP A 3 16.97 1.00 -2.01
N ILE A 4 17.24 -0.27 -1.66
CA ILE A 4 17.43 -0.70 -0.26
C ILE A 4 18.64 -0.01 0.36
N ALA A 5 19.75 0.07 -0.38
CA ALA A 5 20.96 0.76 0.09
C ALA A 5 20.75 2.29 0.23
N GLU A 6 19.87 2.89 -0.56
CA GLU A 6 19.48 4.29 -0.42
C GLU A 6 18.62 4.52 0.83
N TYR A 7 17.66 3.62 1.09
CA TYR A 7 16.84 3.67 2.30
C TYR A 7 17.69 3.49 3.57
N GLU A 8 18.65 2.57 3.57
CA GLU A 8 19.58 2.37 4.69
C GLU A 8 20.41 3.62 5.00
N ARG A 9 20.95 4.30 3.96
CA ARG A 9 21.71 5.55 4.13
C ARG A 9 20.84 6.67 4.70
N ARG A 10 19.60 6.80 4.23
CA ARG A 10 18.66 7.81 4.72
C ARG A 10 18.24 7.55 6.16
N ILE A 11 18.03 6.29 6.54
CA ILE A 11 17.68 5.90 7.91
C ILE A 11 18.87 6.15 8.86
N ALA A 12 20.08 5.75 8.48
CA ALA A 12 21.27 6.00 9.29
C ALA A 12 21.50 7.50 9.56
N PHE A 13 21.34 8.33 8.51
CA PHE A 13 21.46 9.78 8.64
C PHE A 13 20.37 10.39 9.54
N ALA A 14 19.13 9.90 9.43
CA ALA A 14 18.03 10.37 10.28
C ALA A 14 18.26 10.02 11.75
N LEU A 15 18.76 8.82 12.04
CA LEU A 15 19.07 8.37 13.41
C LEU A 15 20.21 9.17 14.04
N GLU A 16 21.27 9.45 13.29
CA GLU A 16 22.40 10.25 13.77
C GLU A 16 21.96 11.70 14.10
N ARG A 17 21.10 12.29 13.27
CA ARG A 17 20.53 13.62 13.53
C ARG A 17 19.69 13.65 14.80
N ILE A 18 18.86 12.63 15.03
CA ILE A 18 18.04 12.51 16.25
C ILE A 18 18.95 12.36 17.48
N GLY A 19 20.00 11.53 17.42
CA GLY A 19 20.95 11.37 18.51
C GLY A 19 21.61 12.70 18.92
N ARG A 20 22.01 13.53 17.94
CA ARG A 20 22.57 14.87 18.21
C ARG A 20 21.54 15.83 18.81
N GLN A 21 20.29 15.80 18.33
CA GLN A 21 19.21 16.63 18.89
C GLN A 21 18.86 16.22 20.32
N VAL A 22 18.81 14.93 20.62
CA VAL A 22 18.57 14.42 21.99
C VAL A 22 19.70 14.84 22.92
N GLY A 23 20.96 14.69 22.50
CA GLY A 23 22.11 15.15 23.29
C GLY A 23 22.08 16.65 23.58
N ALA A 24 21.68 17.48 22.61
CA ALA A 24 21.54 18.93 22.81
C ALA A 24 20.40 19.29 23.78
N LEU A 25 19.27 18.57 23.72
CA LEU A 25 18.17 18.73 24.67
C LEU A 25 18.57 18.31 26.08
N GLN A 26 19.34 17.23 26.20
CA GLN A 26 19.82 16.71 27.48
C GLN A 26 20.87 17.62 28.12
N ALA A 27 21.77 18.20 27.32
CA ALA A 27 22.73 19.21 27.76
C ALA A 27 22.04 20.52 28.20
N ARG A 28 20.93 20.87 27.55
CA ARG A 28 20.10 22.03 27.93
C ARG A 28 19.26 21.77 29.18
N ALA A 29 18.83 20.54 29.41
CA ALA A 29 18.19 20.12 30.65
C ALA A 29 19.18 20.04 31.83
N ALA A 30 20.45 19.73 31.55
CA ALA A 30 21.53 19.65 32.52
C ALA A 30 22.26 21.00 32.73
N GLY A 31 21.55 22.13 32.73
CA GLY A 31 22.11 23.48 32.91
C GLY A 31 23.16 23.59 34.04
N PRO A 32 24.08 24.57 33.99
CA PRO A 32 25.27 24.58 34.84
C PRO A 32 24.92 24.54 36.33
N ALA A 33 25.57 23.62 37.05
CA ALA A 33 25.42 23.49 38.49
C ALA A 33 25.83 24.79 39.21
N PRO A 34 25.12 25.21 40.28
CA PRO A 34 25.48 26.41 41.01
C PRO A 34 26.79 26.17 41.78
N GLU A 35 27.78 27.01 41.52
CA GLU A 35 29.06 27.03 42.25
C GLU A 35 28.81 27.51 43.69
N ALA A 36 29.35 26.79 44.67
CA ALA A 36 29.09 27.00 46.09
C ALA A 36 30.06 28.00 46.76
N ALA A 37 29.46 29.10 47.25
CA ALA A 37 29.73 29.90 48.48
C ALA A 37 30.98 30.84 48.54
N PRO A 38 30.89 31.94 49.34
CA PRO A 38 30.97 31.82 50.79
C PRO A 38 29.83 32.52 51.57
N ALA A 39 29.65 32.03 52.79
CA ALA A 39 28.62 32.41 53.74
C ALA A 39 28.91 33.72 54.50
N ALA A 40 27.80 34.26 55.04
CA ALA A 40 27.67 35.17 56.19
C ALA A 40 27.68 36.68 55.93
N ALA A 41 26.49 37.22 55.64
CA ALA A 41 26.03 38.45 56.29
C ALA A 41 24.49 38.56 56.22
N ALA A 42 23.89 38.88 57.36
CA ALA A 42 22.52 39.34 57.59
C ALA A 42 21.38 38.37 57.23
N ALA A 43 20.74 37.84 58.27
CA ALA A 43 19.34 37.40 58.17
C ALA A 43 18.46 38.64 57.98
N PRO A 44 17.74 38.80 56.85
CA PRO A 44 16.60 39.69 56.84
C PRO A 44 15.47 38.96 57.57
N SER A 45 14.95 39.59 58.62
CA SER A 45 13.67 39.20 59.20
C SER A 45 12.58 39.60 58.20
N GLY A 46 12.39 38.75 57.18
CA GLY A 46 11.48 38.91 56.03
C GLY A 46 11.26 37.60 55.27
N LEU A 47 11.43 36.45 55.92
CA LEU A 47 11.43 35.11 55.29
C LEU A 47 10.04 34.50 55.02
N GLY A 48 8.96 35.28 55.19
CA GLY A 48 7.61 34.84 54.83
C GLY A 48 7.28 35.23 53.40
N GLU A 49 7.34 36.52 53.09
CA GLU A 49 6.79 37.07 51.84
C GLU A 49 7.61 36.71 50.59
N ASP A 50 8.95 36.67 50.67
CA ASP A 50 9.80 36.29 49.52
C ASP A 50 9.80 34.77 49.25
N ALA A 51 9.69 33.95 50.31
CA ALA A 51 9.60 32.49 50.19
C ALA A 51 8.20 32.07 49.70
N ASP A 52 7.16 32.74 50.17
CA ASP A 52 5.79 32.55 49.68
C ASP A 52 5.66 33.03 48.22
N ALA A 53 6.28 34.14 47.84
CA ALA A 53 6.31 34.61 46.45
C ALA A 53 7.07 33.63 45.52
N ALA A 54 8.21 33.09 45.96
CA ALA A 54 8.94 32.06 45.22
C ALA A 54 8.14 30.74 45.10
N MET A 55 7.40 30.37 46.16
CA MET A 55 6.55 29.18 46.15
C MET A 55 5.32 29.36 45.25
N LEU A 56 4.72 30.56 45.20
CA LEU A 56 3.67 30.89 44.24
C LEU A 56 4.20 30.87 42.79
N ALA A 57 5.37 31.46 42.53
CA ALA A 57 5.97 31.44 41.19
C ALA A 57 6.29 30.01 40.71
N ALA A 58 6.79 29.15 41.61
CA ALA A 58 7.00 27.74 41.31
C ALA A 58 5.68 26.98 41.09
N ALA A 59 4.60 27.32 41.82
CA ALA A 59 3.28 26.74 41.61
C ALA A 59 2.69 27.14 40.25
N ASP A 60 2.86 28.39 39.83
CA ASP A 60 2.44 28.89 38.52
C ASP A 60 3.23 28.22 37.39
N GLU A 61 4.55 28.04 37.55
CA GLU A 61 5.40 27.32 36.60
C GLU A 61 4.98 25.85 36.47
N ILE A 62 4.72 25.17 37.60
CA ILE A 62 4.20 23.80 37.60
C ILE A 62 2.84 23.72 36.90
N HIS A 63 1.97 24.72 37.10
CA HIS A 63 0.68 24.78 36.42
C HIS A 63 0.84 24.95 34.91
N SER A 64 1.74 25.86 34.47
CA SER A 64 2.06 26.06 33.04
C SER A 64 2.62 24.80 32.40
N LEU A 65 3.60 24.16 33.03
CA LEU A 65 4.22 22.93 32.53
C LEU A 65 3.22 21.77 32.45
N ARG A 66 2.27 21.69 33.41
CA ARG A 66 1.17 20.70 33.34
C ARG A 66 0.24 20.97 32.17
N ALA A 67 -0.12 22.22 31.92
CA ALA A 67 -0.96 22.59 30.78
C ALA A 67 -0.29 22.28 29.43
N GLU A 68 1.01 22.57 29.30
CA GLU A 68 1.80 22.22 28.10
C GLU A 68 1.88 20.70 27.90
N LEU A 69 2.13 19.96 28.97
CA LEU A 69 2.21 18.50 28.93
C LEU A 69 0.87 17.85 28.59
N GLU A 70 -0.25 18.40 29.07
CA GLU A 70 -1.59 17.97 28.65
C GLU A 70 -1.86 18.29 27.17
N ALA A 71 -1.46 19.47 26.68
CA ALA A 71 -1.58 19.84 25.28
C ALA A 71 -0.75 18.92 24.37
N GLU A 72 0.49 18.61 24.75
CA GLU A 72 1.35 17.65 24.03
C GLU A 72 0.76 16.24 24.05
N ARG A 73 0.21 15.78 25.17
CA ARG A 73 -0.46 14.47 25.26
C ARG A 73 -1.68 14.39 24.34
N GLN A 74 -2.49 15.45 24.30
CA GLN A 74 -3.64 15.52 23.38
C GLN A 74 -3.18 15.52 21.91
N ALA A 75 -2.14 16.27 21.57
CA ALA A 75 -1.57 16.28 20.23
C ALA A 75 -1.01 14.88 19.86
N ASN A 76 -0.32 14.21 20.78
CA ASN A 76 0.21 12.87 20.56
C ASN A 76 -0.92 11.86 20.36
N ALA A 77 -1.98 11.91 21.17
CA ALA A 77 -3.18 11.08 21.00
C ALA A 77 -3.78 11.25 19.59
N GLN A 78 -4.01 12.50 19.15
CA GLN A 78 -4.53 12.79 17.81
C GLN A 78 -3.62 12.27 16.70
N MET A 79 -2.30 12.42 16.83
CA MET A 79 -1.36 11.89 15.84
C MET A 79 -1.35 10.37 15.83
N SER A 80 -1.43 9.72 16.99
CA SER A 80 -1.50 8.27 17.11
C SER A 80 -2.77 7.71 16.46
N ASP A 81 -3.91 8.38 16.64
CA ASP A 81 -5.18 8.04 16.00
C ASP A 81 -5.12 8.21 14.47
N ARG A 82 -4.52 9.32 14.00
CA ARG A 82 -4.29 9.54 12.56
C ARG A 82 -3.39 8.48 11.96
N VAL A 83 -2.31 8.10 12.65
CA VAL A 83 -1.40 7.04 12.20
C VAL A 83 -2.12 5.70 12.17
N ARG A 84 -2.95 5.39 13.18
CA ARG A 84 -3.76 4.17 13.20
C ARG A 84 -4.74 4.12 12.04
N ALA A 85 -5.50 5.19 11.82
CA ALA A 85 -6.44 5.30 10.71
C ALA A 85 -5.74 5.21 9.34
N LEU A 86 -4.54 5.82 9.22
CA LEU A 86 -3.74 5.72 7.99
C LEU A 86 -3.24 4.28 7.77
N ARG A 87 -2.76 3.61 8.81
CA ARG A 87 -2.34 2.20 8.73
C ARG A 87 -3.49 1.29 8.33
N GLU A 88 -4.68 1.46 8.89
CA GLU A 88 -5.86 0.68 8.53
C GLU A 88 -6.27 0.88 7.07
N LYS A 89 -6.24 2.13 6.59
CA LYS A 89 -6.46 2.44 5.16
C LYS A 89 -5.40 1.79 4.28
N GLN A 90 -4.12 1.90 4.65
CA GLN A 90 -3.01 1.31 3.92
C GLN A 90 -3.15 -0.21 3.86
N GLU A 91 -3.42 -0.88 4.97
CA GLU A 91 -3.64 -2.33 5.04
C GLU A 91 -4.81 -2.75 4.14
N THR A 92 -5.93 -2.02 4.20
CA THR A 92 -7.08 -2.26 3.33
C THR A 92 -6.71 -2.12 1.85
N THR A 93 -5.95 -1.08 1.50
CA THR A 93 -5.51 -0.85 0.11
C THR A 93 -4.50 -1.88 -0.36
N LEU A 94 -3.53 -2.27 0.48
CA LEU A 94 -2.53 -3.29 0.18
C LEU A 94 -3.21 -4.64 -0.03
N SER A 95 -4.08 -5.04 0.89
CA SER A 95 -4.86 -6.27 0.78
C SER A 95 -5.73 -6.30 -0.49
N ALA A 96 -6.30 -5.16 -0.90
CA ALA A 96 -7.04 -5.05 -2.16
C ALA A 96 -6.12 -5.15 -3.39
N MET A 97 -4.94 -4.54 -3.36
CA MET A 97 -3.94 -4.62 -4.42
C MET A 97 -3.37 -6.04 -4.56
N GLU A 98 -3.06 -6.72 -3.45
CA GLU A 98 -2.59 -8.10 -3.43
C GLU A 98 -3.61 -9.05 -4.06
N ARG A 99 -4.89 -8.93 -3.70
CA ARG A 99 -5.97 -9.70 -4.33
C ARG A 99 -6.04 -9.49 -5.84
N ARG A 100 -5.90 -8.23 -6.29
CA ARG A 100 -5.89 -7.90 -7.73
C ARG A 100 -4.66 -8.47 -8.43
N LEU A 101 -3.49 -8.45 -7.79
CA LEU A 101 -2.26 -9.01 -8.34
C LEU A 101 -2.39 -10.53 -8.51
N VAL A 102 -2.90 -11.24 -7.50
CA VAL A 102 -3.15 -12.69 -7.58
C VAL A 102 -4.13 -13.01 -8.71
N ALA A 103 -5.25 -12.27 -8.80
CA ALA A 103 -6.21 -12.47 -9.87
C ALA A 103 -5.61 -12.22 -11.26
N ALA A 104 -4.84 -11.15 -11.43
CA ALA A 104 -4.16 -10.83 -12.69
C ALA A 104 -3.10 -11.89 -13.05
N ALA A 105 -2.36 -12.41 -12.08
CA ALA A 105 -1.39 -13.47 -12.29
C ALA A 105 -2.06 -14.77 -12.78
N GLN A 106 -3.19 -15.15 -12.16
CA GLN A 106 -3.99 -16.30 -12.60
C GLN A 106 -4.53 -16.11 -14.02
N GLN A 107 -5.02 -14.91 -14.36
CA GLN A 107 -5.47 -14.59 -15.71
C GLN A 107 -4.35 -14.65 -16.75
N ALA A 108 -3.14 -14.20 -16.38
CA ALA A 108 -1.98 -14.29 -17.26
C ALA A 108 -1.57 -15.76 -17.51
N GLU A 109 -1.63 -16.61 -16.48
CA GLU A 109 -1.34 -18.03 -16.60
C GLU A 109 -2.35 -18.76 -17.51
N THR A 110 -3.65 -18.49 -17.35
CA THR A 110 -4.67 -19.08 -18.23
C THR A 110 -4.52 -18.61 -19.67
N ALA A 111 -4.30 -17.31 -19.89
CA ALA A 111 -4.05 -16.78 -21.23
C ALA A 111 -2.81 -17.40 -21.88
N GLN A 112 -1.73 -17.59 -21.11
CA GLN A 112 -0.51 -18.24 -21.61
C GLN A 112 -0.77 -19.70 -22.00
N ALA A 113 -1.52 -20.45 -21.20
CA ALA A 113 -1.87 -21.84 -21.49
C ALA A 113 -2.69 -21.96 -22.79
N GLU A 114 -3.68 -21.09 -22.99
CA GLU A 114 -4.49 -21.07 -24.21
C GLU A 114 -3.67 -20.64 -25.44
N LEU A 115 -2.78 -19.65 -25.31
CA LEU A 115 -1.86 -19.27 -26.38
C LEU A 115 -0.93 -20.41 -26.80
N ASP A 116 -0.40 -21.16 -25.83
CA ASP A 116 0.46 -22.31 -26.12
C ASP A 116 -0.33 -23.45 -26.76
N ARG A 117 -1.60 -23.64 -26.39
CA ARG A 117 -2.51 -24.57 -27.08
C ARG A 117 -2.75 -24.14 -28.53
N LEU A 118 -3.06 -22.87 -28.78
CA LEU A 118 -3.27 -22.35 -30.14
C LEU A 118 -2.01 -22.46 -31.00
N LYS A 119 -0.83 -22.19 -30.43
CA LYS A 119 0.46 -22.37 -31.14
C LYS A 119 0.67 -23.81 -31.57
N ARG A 120 0.43 -24.78 -30.68
CA ARG A 120 0.54 -26.21 -30.99
C ARG A 120 -0.44 -26.61 -32.10
N ALA A 121 -1.72 -26.24 -31.96
CA ALA A 121 -2.73 -26.53 -32.97
C ALA A 121 -2.38 -25.95 -34.36
N ASN A 122 -1.86 -24.71 -34.40
CA ASN A 122 -1.39 -24.11 -35.66
C ASN A 122 -0.16 -24.80 -36.25
N LEU A 123 0.78 -25.26 -35.41
CA LEU A 123 1.92 -26.05 -35.89
C LEU A 123 1.46 -27.37 -36.50
N ASP A 124 0.52 -28.06 -35.86
CA ASP A 124 -0.07 -29.31 -36.34
C ASP A 124 -0.82 -29.08 -37.66
N LEU A 125 -1.60 -28.01 -37.76
CA LEU A 125 -2.28 -27.61 -39.00
C LEU A 125 -1.28 -27.28 -40.12
N ALA A 126 -0.19 -26.56 -39.82
CA ALA A 126 0.85 -26.24 -40.78
C ALA A 126 1.62 -27.48 -41.26
N GLN A 127 1.77 -28.49 -40.41
CA GLN A 127 2.34 -29.80 -40.79
C GLN A 127 1.37 -30.59 -41.66
N ALA A 128 0.09 -30.65 -41.27
CA ALA A 128 -0.94 -31.35 -42.04
C ALA A 128 -1.12 -30.73 -43.44
N ASN A 129 -1.12 -29.40 -43.54
CA ASN A 129 -1.17 -28.70 -44.83
C ASN A 129 0.05 -29.00 -45.71
N ARG A 130 1.26 -29.07 -45.13
CA ARG A 130 2.45 -29.48 -45.88
C ARG A 130 2.33 -30.90 -46.42
N ALA A 131 1.87 -31.85 -45.61
CA ALA A 131 1.65 -33.23 -46.05
C ALA A 131 0.60 -33.33 -47.18
N LEU A 132 -0.47 -32.52 -47.13
CA LEU A 132 -1.46 -32.46 -48.21
C LEU A 132 -0.88 -31.87 -49.51
N ILE A 133 -0.06 -30.82 -49.41
CA ILE A 133 0.61 -30.21 -50.57
C ILE A 133 1.60 -31.21 -51.20
N GLU A 134 2.38 -31.91 -50.38
CA GLU A 134 3.33 -32.93 -50.83
C GLU A 134 2.63 -34.11 -51.54
N ALA A 135 1.40 -34.43 -51.15
CA ALA A 135 0.58 -35.44 -51.83
C ALA A 135 0.02 -34.98 -53.19
N ALA A 136 0.24 -33.72 -53.59
CA ALA A 136 -0.04 -33.18 -54.93
C ALA A 136 -1.45 -33.46 -55.49
N GLY A 137 -2.45 -33.60 -54.61
CA GLY A 137 -3.86 -33.85 -54.97
C GLY A 137 -4.31 -35.32 -54.93
N ASP A 138 -3.39 -36.29 -54.80
CA ASP A 138 -3.71 -37.70 -54.54
C ASP A 138 -3.49 -38.06 -53.06
N ALA A 139 -4.00 -37.20 -52.18
CA ALA A 139 -3.85 -37.37 -50.74
C ALA A 139 -4.66 -38.57 -50.25
N PRO A 140 -4.04 -39.57 -49.60
CA PRO A 140 -4.77 -40.69 -49.04
C PRO A 140 -5.75 -40.21 -47.96
N GLN A 141 -6.89 -40.89 -47.84
CA GLN A 141 -8.01 -40.50 -46.97
C GLN A 141 -7.59 -40.20 -45.51
N HIS A 142 -6.60 -40.91 -44.97
CA HIS A 142 -6.12 -40.69 -43.61
C HIS A 142 -5.43 -39.33 -43.42
N LEU A 143 -4.72 -38.81 -44.44
CA LEU A 143 -4.11 -37.48 -44.39
C LEU A 143 -5.16 -36.38 -44.43
N ILE A 144 -6.19 -36.53 -45.28
CA ILE A 144 -7.32 -35.61 -45.35
C ILE A 144 -8.05 -35.56 -44.01
N ASN A 145 -8.35 -36.72 -43.43
CA ASN A 145 -8.99 -36.81 -42.11
C ASN A 145 -8.12 -36.17 -41.01
N SER A 146 -6.80 -36.39 -41.03
CA SER A 146 -5.86 -35.79 -40.07
C SER A 146 -5.79 -34.26 -40.21
N ALA A 147 -5.79 -33.72 -41.43
CA ALA A 147 -5.79 -32.29 -41.68
C ALA A 147 -7.09 -31.63 -41.22
N LEU A 148 -8.23 -32.25 -41.50
CA LEU A 148 -9.53 -31.78 -41.03
C LEU A 148 -9.60 -31.79 -39.49
N GLN A 149 -9.05 -32.82 -38.83
CA GLN A 149 -8.95 -32.85 -37.38
C GLN A 149 -8.07 -31.72 -36.82
N ALA A 150 -6.92 -31.43 -37.44
CA ALA A 150 -6.04 -30.33 -37.05
C ALA A 150 -6.71 -28.96 -37.26
N GLU A 151 -7.48 -28.79 -38.33
CA GLU A 151 -8.25 -27.57 -38.59
C GLU A 151 -9.33 -27.35 -37.52
N VAL A 152 -10.10 -28.40 -37.21
CA VAL A 152 -11.13 -28.32 -36.16
C VAL A 152 -10.50 -28.02 -34.80
N GLU A 153 -9.35 -28.61 -34.45
CA GLU A 153 -8.67 -28.29 -33.19
C GLU A 153 -8.14 -26.85 -33.16
N THR A 154 -7.65 -26.33 -34.29
CA THR A 154 -7.24 -24.93 -34.41
C THR A 154 -8.41 -23.97 -34.21
N LEU A 155 -9.56 -24.26 -34.83
CA LEU A 155 -10.79 -23.47 -34.63
C LEU A 155 -11.29 -23.54 -33.20
N ARG A 156 -11.23 -24.71 -32.55
CA ARG A 156 -11.60 -24.87 -31.14
C ARG A 156 -10.66 -24.08 -30.22
N ALA A 157 -9.35 -24.13 -30.46
CA ALA A 157 -8.37 -23.36 -29.69
C ALA A 157 -8.58 -21.85 -29.87
N ALA A 158 -8.86 -21.38 -31.09
CA ALA A 158 -9.17 -19.97 -31.34
C ALA A 158 -10.44 -19.54 -30.60
N ARG A 159 -11.51 -20.35 -30.65
CA ARG A 159 -12.76 -20.09 -29.91
C ARG A 159 -12.57 -20.10 -28.38
N ALA A 160 -11.69 -20.95 -27.86
CA ALA A 160 -11.39 -20.98 -26.43
C ALA A 160 -10.71 -19.68 -25.97
N ILE A 161 -9.77 -19.14 -26.76
CA ILE A 161 -9.14 -17.85 -26.50
C ILE A 161 -10.17 -16.72 -26.54
N GLU A 162 -11.01 -16.67 -27.59
CA GLU A 162 -12.07 -15.65 -27.70
C GLU A 162 -13.01 -15.69 -26.48
N ALA A 163 -13.43 -16.88 -26.04
CA ALA A 163 -14.26 -17.04 -24.86
C ALA A 163 -13.56 -16.54 -23.58
N ALA A 164 -12.27 -16.88 -23.40
CA ALA A 164 -11.49 -16.43 -22.27
C ALA A 164 -11.29 -14.90 -22.25
N GLU A 165 -11.08 -14.27 -23.42
CA GLU A 165 -11.01 -12.81 -23.56
C GLU A 165 -12.35 -12.15 -23.21
N LEU A 166 -13.46 -12.70 -23.68
CA LEU A 166 -14.79 -12.19 -23.35
C LEU A 166 -15.08 -12.29 -21.84
N ASP A 167 -14.74 -13.41 -21.21
CA ASP A 167 -14.87 -13.58 -19.75
C ASP A 167 -14.03 -12.55 -18.98
N GLN A 168 -12.81 -12.24 -19.46
CA GLN A 168 -11.98 -11.19 -18.88
C GLN A 168 -12.61 -9.79 -19.02
N ILE A 169 -13.16 -9.47 -20.19
CA ILE A 169 -13.86 -8.20 -20.42
C ILE A 169 -15.08 -8.09 -19.49
N ILE A 170 -15.88 -9.16 -19.39
CA ILE A 170 -17.04 -9.21 -18.49
C ILE A 170 -16.59 -8.99 -17.05
N ALA A 171 -15.57 -9.71 -16.58
CA ALA A 171 -15.03 -9.57 -15.24
C ALA A 171 -14.50 -8.15 -14.94
N ALA A 172 -13.94 -7.46 -15.94
CA ALA A 172 -13.51 -6.07 -15.82
C ALA A 172 -14.69 -5.07 -15.78
N LEU A 173 -15.76 -5.33 -16.54
CA LEU A 173 -16.94 -4.46 -16.62
C LEU A 173 -17.90 -4.62 -15.42
N THR A 174 -18.06 -5.83 -14.87
CA THR A 174 -18.92 -6.11 -13.72
C THR A 174 -18.74 -5.12 -12.56
N PRO A 175 -17.53 -4.85 -12.02
CA PRO A 175 -17.37 -3.93 -10.91
C PRO A 175 -17.73 -2.48 -11.27
N ILE A 176 -17.54 -2.05 -12.52
CA ILE A 176 -17.89 -0.71 -12.99
C ILE A 176 -19.41 -0.55 -13.03
N LEU A 177 -20.12 -1.56 -13.55
CA LEU A 177 -21.58 -1.59 -13.58
C LEU A 177 -22.16 -1.60 -12.16
N SER A 178 -21.64 -2.45 -11.26
CA SER A 178 -22.11 -2.49 -9.87
C SER A 178 -21.82 -1.20 -9.10
N ALA A 179 -20.72 -0.49 -9.40
CA ALA A 179 -20.45 0.82 -8.81
C ALA A 179 -21.45 1.88 -9.30
N HIS A 180 -21.79 1.85 -10.60
CA HIS A 180 -22.79 2.74 -11.19
C HIS A 180 -24.19 2.50 -10.59
N GLU A 181 -24.62 1.24 -10.47
CA GLU A 181 -25.92 0.89 -9.85
C GLU A 181 -26.04 1.40 -8.41
N LYS A 182 -25.00 1.23 -7.59
CA LYS A 182 -24.96 1.75 -6.21
C LYS A 182 -25.08 3.27 -6.17
N SER A 183 -24.40 3.97 -7.07
CA SER A 183 -24.49 5.44 -7.17
C SER A 183 -25.87 5.92 -7.61
N GLY A 184 -26.54 5.17 -8.50
CA GLY A 184 -27.89 5.45 -8.94
C GLY A 184 -28.92 5.29 -7.82
N HIS A 185 -28.83 4.20 -7.05
CA HIS A 185 -29.73 3.95 -5.91
C HIS A 185 -29.55 4.99 -4.79
N ALA A 186 -28.30 5.35 -4.46
CA ALA A 186 -28.03 6.38 -3.44
C ALA A 186 -28.61 7.74 -3.83
N LYS A 187 -28.63 8.08 -5.13
CA LYS A 187 -29.22 9.32 -5.64
C LYS A 187 -30.76 9.28 -5.63
N GLN A 188 -31.35 8.10 -5.74
CA GLN A 188 -32.81 7.89 -5.76
C GLN A 188 -33.42 7.84 -4.35
N GLU A 189 -32.69 7.36 -3.34
CA GLU A 189 -33.07 7.48 -1.92
C GLU A 189 -33.01 8.93 -1.45
N ALA A 190 -31.95 9.67 -1.81
CA ALA A 190 -31.81 11.08 -1.44
C ALA A 190 -32.92 11.99 -2.02
N ASP A 191 -33.51 11.62 -3.16
CA ASP A 191 -34.61 12.36 -3.81
C ASP A 191 -36.00 11.96 -3.28
N LYS A 192 -36.11 10.86 -2.52
CA LYS A 192 -37.34 10.42 -1.86
C LYS A 192 -37.52 11.02 -0.46
N ASP A 193 -36.41 11.37 0.19
CA ASP A 193 -36.38 11.93 1.54
C ASP A 193 -36.34 13.48 1.55
N ALA A 194 -36.36 14.12 0.37
CA ALA A 194 -36.41 15.57 0.17
C ALA A 194 -37.82 16.03 -0.24
#